data_AF-A0AA96IVK9-F1
#
_entry.id   AF-A0AA96IVK9-F1
#
_cell.length_a   1.000
_cell.length_b   1.000
_cell.length_c   1.000
_cell.angle_alpha   90.00
_cell.angle_beta   90.00
_cell.angle_gamma   90.00
#
_symmetry.space_group_name_H-M   'P 1'
#
loop_
_entity.id
_entity.type
_entity.pdbx_description
1 polymer ?
#
loop_
_entity_poly.entity_id
_entity_poly.type
_entity_poly.pdbx_seq_one_letter_code
_entity_poly.pdbx_strand_id
1 'polypeptide(L)'
;MHNAATHSLTTLGVITSDYPDKFGIPRQPGLAPAARASLELLPPYNDPLAVRGLEAFSHLWLSFVFHQSPQRWTPLVRPPRLGGNQKVGVFASRSTHRPNRLGLSLVELAGIELDAGVRLHLTGCDLVSGTPVVDIKPYLPWAESQPQARAGFAPEAPALKRVVFGVAAREALSLRTDSASLHALIEQVIGQDPRPAYHADTARIYGVRLRDVDVKFRGLEADATTLEVVAIEPYRP
;
A
#
# COMPACT_ATOMS: atom_id res chain seq x y z
N MET A 1 15.43 37.68 0.98
CA MET A 1 14.92 36.64 1.91
C MET A 1 13.55 36.21 1.42
N HIS A 2 13.40 34.97 0.95
CA HIS A 2 12.07 34.46 0.64
C HIS A 2 11.37 34.10 1.95
N ASN A 3 10.25 34.75 2.23
CA ASN A 3 9.41 34.41 3.36
C ASN A 3 8.82 33.02 3.07
N ALA A 4 9.19 32.00 3.85
CA ALA A 4 8.69 30.65 3.64
C ALA A 4 7.23 30.60 4.09
N ALA A 5 6.31 30.79 3.14
CA ALA A 5 4.88 30.71 3.41
C ALA A 5 4.47 29.26 3.68
N THR A 6 3.80 29.03 4.80
CA THR A 6 3.09 27.76 5.06
C THR A 6 1.83 27.70 4.21
N HIS A 7 1.57 26.53 3.62
CA HIS A 7 0.36 26.28 2.84
C HIS A 7 -0.43 25.15 3.50
N SER A 8 -1.74 25.33 3.63
CA SER A 8 -2.66 24.27 4.06
C SER A 8 -3.09 23.43 2.86
N LEU A 9 -3.30 22.14 3.09
CA LEU A 9 -3.90 21.22 2.12
C LEU A 9 -5.22 20.72 2.67
N THR A 10 -6.23 20.64 1.82
CA THR A 10 -7.55 20.12 2.17
C THR A 10 -7.67 18.69 1.67
N THR A 11 -8.27 17.82 2.48
CA THR A 11 -8.61 16.45 2.07
C THR A 11 -9.74 16.49 1.04
N LEU A 12 -9.49 15.93 -0.14
CA LEU A 12 -10.47 15.79 -1.21
C LEU A 12 -11.31 14.52 -1.04
N GLY A 13 -10.71 13.47 -0.48
CA GLY A 13 -11.35 12.17 -0.29
C GLY A 13 -10.61 11.28 0.69
N VAL A 14 -11.25 10.20 1.12
CA VAL A 14 -10.70 9.24 2.08
C VAL A 14 -10.69 7.84 1.49
N ILE A 15 -9.59 7.13 1.72
CA ILE A 15 -9.41 5.75 1.28
C ILE A 15 -10.06 4.77 2.25
N THR A 16 -10.82 3.82 1.71
CA THR A 16 -11.13 2.53 2.34
C THR A 16 -10.44 1.45 1.53
N SER A 17 -9.62 0.60 2.15
CA SER A 17 -8.76 -0.36 1.46
C SER A 17 -8.80 -1.74 2.10
N ASP A 18 -8.21 -2.71 1.40
CA ASP A 18 -7.91 -4.04 1.92
C ASP A 18 -6.92 -4.03 3.12
N TYR A 19 -6.35 -2.87 3.48
CA TYR A 19 -5.41 -2.69 4.58
C TYR A 19 -6.03 -1.91 5.76
N PRO A 20 -6.60 -2.58 6.78
CA PRO A 20 -7.14 -1.91 7.96
C PRO A 20 -6.05 -1.25 8.83
N ASP A 21 -4.81 -1.74 8.79
CA ASP A 21 -3.67 -1.14 9.48
C ASP A 21 -2.38 -1.18 8.64
N LYS A 22 -1.30 -0.59 9.18
CA LYS A 22 -0.02 -0.40 8.46
C LYS A 22 0.79 -1.68 8.26
N PHE A 23 0.54 -2.74 9.03
CA PHE A 23 1.38 -3.93 8.98
C PHE A 23 1.00 -4.78 7.77
N GLY A 24 2.00 -5.15 6.96
CA GLY A 24 1.77 -5.91 5.72
C GLY A 24 1.47 -5.06 4.48
N ILE A 25 1.30 -3.74 4.61
CA ILE A 25 1.14 -2.88 3.43
C ILE A 25 2.41 -2.95 2.57
N PRO A 26 2.28 -3.14 1.24
CA PRO A 26 3.41 -3.10 0.33
C PRO A 26 4.21 -1.81 0.48
N ARG A 27 5.54 -1.91 0.40
CA ARG A 27 6.40 -0.73 0.62
C ARG A 27 6.37 0.28 -0.53
N GLN A 28 5.87 -0.12 -1.69
CA GLN A 28 5.75 0.64 -2.93
C GLN A 28 4.48 0.20 -3.66
N PRO A 29 3.85 1.08 -4.46
CA PRO A 29 2.66 0.72 -5.23
C PRO A 29 2.96 -0.34 -6.28
N GLY A 30 1.93 -1.11 -6.66
CA GLY A 30 2.04 -2.16 -7.68
C GLY A 30 2.66 -3.49 -7.23
N LEU A 31 3.19 -3.59 -6.01
CA LEU A 31 3.73 -4.85 -5.47
C LEU A 31 2.64 -5.86 -5.03
N ALA A 32 1.41 -5.39 -4.82
CA ALA A 32 0.23 -6.24 -4.63
C ALA A 32 -0.92 -5.80 -5.55
N PRO A 33 -0.90 -6.15 -6.85
CA PRO A 33 -1.93 -5.76 -7.80
C PRO A 33 -3.36 -6.16 -7.42
N ALA A 34 -3.53 -7.24 -6.65
CA ALA A 34 -4.83 -7.71 -6.17
C ALA A 34 -5.42 -6.84 -5.05
N ALA A 35 -4.64 -5.95 -4.45
CA ALA A 35 -5.09 -5.05 -3.40
C ALA A 35 -6.10 -4.05 -3.93
N ARG A 36 -7.27 -4.00 -3.29
CA ARG A 36 -8.36 -3.10 -3.66
C ARG A 36 -8.48 -1.94 -2.69
N ALA A 37 -8.94 -0.81 -3.23
CA ALA A 37 -9.38 0.32 -2.43
C ALA A 37 -10.54 1.05 -3.11
N SER A 38 -11.29 1.80 -2.34
CA SER A 38 -12.19 2.85 -2.83
C SER A 38 -11.74 4.19 -2.27
N LEU A 39 -11.66 5.20 -3.14
CA LEU A 39 -11.51 6.59 -2.74
C LEU A 39 -12.89 7.25 -2.78
N GLU A 40 -13.41 7.62 -1.63
CA GLU A 40 -14.65 8.38 -1.51
C GLU A 40 -14.33 9.88 -1.45
N LEU A 41 -14.81 10.65 -2.43
CA LEU A 41 -14.63 12.10 -2.41
C LEU A 41 -15.60 12.73 -1.41
N LEU A 42 -15.10 13.73 -0.68
CA LEU A 42 -15.86 14.49 0.30
C LEU A 42 -16.48 15.73 -0.36
N PRO A 43 -17.65 16.21 0.10
CA PRO A 43 -18.15 17.53 -0.29
C PRO A 43 -17.14 18.65 0.04
N PRO A 44 -17.01 19.68 -0.81
CA PRO A 44 -17.74 19.91 -2.06
C PRO A 44 -17.06 19.28 -3.30
N TYR A 45 -16.06 18.41 -3.12
CA TYR A 45 -15.24 17.84 -4.19
C TYR A 45 -15.88 16.61 -4.87
N ASN A 46 -16.97 16.09 -4.31
CA ASN A 46 -17.72 14.95 -4.81
C ASN A 46 -18.76 15.32 -5.88
N ASP A 47 -18.51 16.38 -6.65
CA ASP A 47 -19.29 16.73 -7.84
C ASP A 47 -18.88 15.80 -9.01
N PRO A 48 -19.81 15.07 -9.64
CA PRO A 48 -19.52 14.25 -10.82
C PRO A 48 -18.78 14.97 -11.95
N LEU A 49 -18.97 16.29 -12.09
CA LEU A 49 -18.25 17.10 -13.08
C LEU A 49 -16.75 17.14 -12.83
N ALA A 50 -16.30 16.98 -11.59
CA ALA A 50 -14.88 16.98 -11.23
C ALA A 50 -14.13 15.72 -11.72
N VAL A 51 -14.86 14.64 -12.02
CA VAL A 51 -14.28 13.36 -12.49
C VAL A 51 -14.71 12.97 -13.90
N ARG A 52 -15.48 13.82 -14.59
CA ARG A 52 -15.90 13.59 -15.98
C ARG A 52 -14.68 13.41 -16.90
N GLY A 53 -14.61 12.29 -17.60
CA GLY A 53 -13.52 11.94 -18.52
C GLY A 53 -12.35 11.22 -17.86
N LEU A 54 -12.40 11.01 -16.54
CA LEU A 54 -11.36 10.27 -15.81
C LEU A 54 -11.34 8.79 -16.21
N GLU A 55 -12.49 8.24 -16.62
CA GLU A 55 -12.66 6.88 -17.14
C GLU A 55 -11.88 6.61 -18.44
N ALA A 56 -11.40 7.65 -19.12
CA ALA A 56 -10.52 7.51 -20.28
C ALA A 56 -9.08 7.13 -19.91
N PHE A 57 -8.75 7.11 -18.61
CA PHE A 57 -7.43 6.77 -18.10
C PHE A 57 -7.48 5.50 -17.27
N SER A 58 -6.52 4.59 -17.49
CA SER A 58 -6.43 3.36 -16.70
C SER A 58 -5.71 3.55 -15.36
N HIS A 59 -4.91 4.61 -15.20
CA HIS A 59 -4.10 4.83 -14.01
C HIS A 59 -4.16 6.29 -13.54
N LEU A 60 -4.07 6.47 -12.23
CA LEU A 60 -4.10 7.76 -11.56
C LEU A 60 -2.92 7.92 -10.61
N TRP A 61 -2.38 9.12 -10.55
CA TRP A 61 -1.62 9.58 -9.40
C TRP A 61 -2.55 10.03 -8.29
N LEU A 62 -2.32 9.51 -7.09
CA LEU A 62 -2.87 10.03 -5.85
C LEU A 62 -1.77 10.69 -5.05
N SER A 63 -1.96 11.97 -4.72
CA SER A 63 -1.20 12.61 -3.64
C SER A 63 -1.98 12.48 -2.35
N PHE A 64 -1.34 12.00 -1.29
CA PHE A 64 -2.01 11.69 -0.02
C PHE A 64 -1.15 12.08 1.18
N VAL A 65 -1.75 12.09 2.37
CA VAL A 65 -1.02 12.34 3.61
C VAL A 65 -0.76 11.03 4.35
N PHE A 66 0.50 10.81 4.75
CA PHE A 66 0.88 9.78 5.73
C PHE A 66 0.34 10.15 7.12
N HIS A 67 -0.98 10.11 7.28
CA HIS A 67 -1.71 10.57 8.48
C HIS A 67 -1.28 9.82 9.75
N GLN A 68 -0.86 8.56 9.62
CA GLN A 68 -0.34 7.73 10.72
C GLN A 68 1.19 7.79 10.89
N SER A 69 1.90 8.66 10.15
CA SER A 69 3.33 8.93 10.33
C SER A 69 3.54 10.03 11.37
N PRO A 70 4.57 9.99 12.23
CA PRO A 70 4.80 11.03 13.22
C PRO A 70 5.04 12.39 12.57
N GLN A 71 4.61 13.47 13.23
CA GLN A 71 4.85 14.84 12.76
C GLN A 71 6.34 15.23 12.87
N ARG A 72 7.05 14.66 13.85
CA ARG A 72 8.49 14.84 13.99
C ARG A 72 9.22 14.15 12.84
N TRP A 73 10.06 14.89 12.13
CA TRP A 73 10.94 14.37 11.10
C TRP A 73 12.42 14.56 11.49
N THR A 74 13.31 13.86 10.80
CA THR A 74 14.76 14.00 10.94
C THR A 74 15.42 14.08 9.57
N PRO A 75 16.53 14.83 9.40
CA PRO A 75 17.23 14.94 8.12
C PRO A 75 17.72 13.60 7.55
N LEU A 76 18.00 12.64 8.42
CA LEU A 76 18.49 11.31 8.05
C LEU A 76 17.47 10.23 8.44
N VAL A 77 17.37 9.20 7.61
CA VAL A 77 16.54 8.00 7.82
C VAL A 77 17.34 6.73 7.51
N ARG A 78 16.84 5.56 7.95
CA ARG A 78 17.42 4.24 7.65
C ARG A 78 16.48 3.46 6.72
N PRO A 79 16.67 3.50 5.39
CA PRO A 79 15.88 2.70 4.47
C PRO A 79 16.13 1.21 4.71
N PRO A 80 15.07 0.37 4.78
CA PRO A 80 15.23 -1.07 5.00
C PRO A 80 16.11 -1.74 3.94
N ARG A 81 16.06 -1.27 2.69
CA ARG A 81 16.80 -1.81 1.54
C ARG A 81 18.22 -1.23 1.37
N LEU A 82 18.72 -0.51 2.37
CA LEU A 82 20.09 0.02 2.40
C LEU A 82 20.87 -0.56 3.59
N GLY A 83 20.86 -1.89 3.71
CA GLY A 83 21.68 -2.61 4.71
C GLY A 83 21.33 -2.35 6.18
N GLY A 84 20.15 -1.80 6.48
CA GLY A 84 19.59 -1.62 7.83
C GLY A 84 20.27 -0.57 8.73
N ASN A 85 21.59 -0.41 8.64
CA ASN A 85 22.38 0.47 9.50
C ASN A 85 22.81 1.78 8.82
N GLN A 86 22.89 1.79 7.49
CA GLN A 86 23.28 2.99 6.75
C GLN A 86 22.14 4.01 6.75
N LYS A 87 22.52 5.28 6.94
CA LYS A 87 21.60 6.42 6.88
C LYS A 87 21.76 7.18 5.57
N VAL A 88 20.65 7.69 5.05
CA VAL A 88 20.62 8.63 3.92
C VAL A 88 19.75 9.83 4.25
N GLY A 89 19.92 10.92 3.50
CA GLY A 89 19.04 12.07 3.56
C GLY A 89 17.59 11.67 3.33
N VAL A 90 16.66 12.26 4.08
CA VAL A 90 15.23 11.96 3.99
C VAL A 90 14.68 12.16 2.57
N PHE A 91 15.18 13.16 1.85
CA PHE A 91 14.81 13.44 0.46
C PHE A 91 15.48 12.52 -0.57
N ALA A 92 16.51 11.78 -0.17
CA ALA A 92 17.10 10.70 -0.97
C ALA A 92 16.40 9.36 -0.69
N SER A 93 15.19 9.39 -0.12
CA SER A 93 14.41 8.21 0.26
C SER A 93 12.92 8.42 0.04
N ARG A 94 12.15 7.34 0.12
CA ARG A 94 10.67 7.35 0.17
C ARG A 94 10.13 7.13 1.58
N SER A 95 10.88 7.55 2.62
CA SER A 95 10.42 7.45 4.01
C SER A 95 9.09 8.18 4.20
N THR A 96 8.25 7.72 5.13
CA THR A 96 7.04 8.45 5.54
C THR A 96 7.34 9.57 6.55
N HIS A 97 8.51 9.55 7.18
CA HIS A 97 8.93 10.49 8.23
C HIS A 97 9.61 11.71 7.59
N ARG A 98 8.81 12.54 6.92
CA ARG A 98 9.25 13.67 6.08
C ARG A 98 8.64 14.99 6.57
N PRO A 99 9.27 16.16 6.30
CA PRO A 99 8.76 17.45 6.76
C PRO A 99 7.30 17.69 6.34
N ASN A 100 7.02 17.50 5.05
CA ASN A 100 5.67 17.41 4.52
C ASN A 100 5.37 15.94 4.31
N ARG A 101 4.44 15.39 5.10
CA ARG A 101 4.03 13.97 5.12
C ARG A 101 3.23 13.58 3.86
N LEU A 102 3.63 14.08 2.69
CA LEU A 102 3.00 13.81 1.40
C LEU A 102 3.58 12.54 0.80
N GLY A 103 2.69 11.63 0.43
CA GLY A 103 2.96 10.44 -0.36
C GLY A 103 2.41 10.58 -1.78
N LEU A 104 2.92 9.73 -2.66
CA LEU A 104 2.51 9.59 -4.05
C LEU A 104 2.33 8.10 -4.33
N SER A 105 1.15 7.74 -4.82
CA SER A 105 0.82 6.38 -5.23
C SER A 105 0.27 6.39 -6.66
N LEU A 106 0.79 5.49 -7.49
CA LEU A 106 0.27 5.22 -8.83
C LEU A 106 -0.66 4.02 -8.70
N VAL A 107 -1.94 4.23 -8.97
CA VAL A 107 -2.99 3.21 -8.81
C VAL A 107 -3.71 3.02 -10.13
N GLU A 108 -4.25 1.82 -10.33
CA GLU A 108 -5.15 1.54 -11.45
C GLU A 108 -6.58 1.97 -11.09
N LEU A 109 -7.28 2.60 -12.04
CA LEU A 109 -8.69 2.98 -11.92
C LEU A 109 -9.55 1.85 -12.49
N ALA A 110 -10.22 1.11 -11.60
CA ALA A 110 -11.09 0.00 -11.96
C ALA A 110 -12.53 0.43 -12.27
N GLY A 111 -12.95 1.61 -11.80
CA GLY A 111 -14.30 2.13 -12.06
C GLY A 111 -14.62 3.39 -11.27
N ILE A 112 -15.74 4.02 -11.64
CA ILE A 112 -16.28 5.23 -11.00
C ILE A 112 -17.75 4.99 -10.68
N GLU A 113 -18.13 5.21 -9.43
CA GLU A 113 -19.51 5.16 -8.94
C GLU A 113 -19.98 6.60 -8.62
N LEU A 114 -21.19 6.94 -9.06
CA LEU A 114 -21.75 8.31 -8.97
C LEU A 114 -23.10 8.38 -8.23
N ASP A 115 -23.65 7.24 -7.78
CA ASP A 115 -25.03 7.16 -7.27
C ASP A 115 -25.21 7.87 -5.92
N ALA A 116 -24.19 7.86 -5.06
CA ALA A 116 -24.19 8.42 -3.71
C ALA A 116 -23.01 9.39 -3.49
N GLY A 117 -22.71 10.23 -4.49
CA GLY A 117 -21.49 11.02 -4.57
C GLY A 117 -20.44 10.33 -5.42
N VAL A 118 -19.22 10.87 -5.46
CA VAL A 118 -18.14 10.34 -6.30
C VAL A 118 -17.28 9.35 -5.52
N ARG A 119 -17.25 8.11 -5.97
CA ARG A 119 -16.35 7.06 -5.48
C ARG A 119 -15.52 6.49 -6.64
N LEU A 120 -14.20 6.42 -6.45
CA LEU A 120 -13.29 5.77 -7.40
C LEU A 120 -12.92 4.39 -6.86
N HIS A 121 -13.08 3.34 -7.67
CA HIS A 121 -12.60 1.99 -7.36
C HIS A 121 -11.19 1.81 -7.90
N LEU A 122 -10.28 1.34 -7.06
CA LEU A 122 -8.85 1.31 -7.30
C LEU A 122 -8.27 -0.09 -7.07
N THR A 123 -7.27 -0.45 -7.87
CA THR A 123 -6.46 -1.68 -7.72
C THR A 123 -4.97 -1.36 -7.61
N GLY A 124 -4.19 -2.30 -7.07
CA GLY A 124 -2.75 -2.12 -6.83
C GLY A 124 -2.39 -1.08 -5.76
N CYS A 125 -3.35 -0.75 -4.89
CA CYS A 125 -3.22 0.29 -3.86
C CYS A 125 -2.21 -0.11 -2.78
N ASP A 126 -1.51 0.87 -2.21
CA ASP A 126 -0.54 0.73 -1.10
C ASP A 126 -0.87 1.65 0.08
N LEU A 127 -2.15 1.98 0.25
CA LEU A 127 -2.64 2.96 1.22
C LEU A 127 -3.43 2.27 2.33
N VAL A 128 -3.18 2.64 3.59
CA VAL A 128 -3.99 2.17 4.73
C VAL A 128 -5.37 2.81 4.69
N SER A 129 -6.40 2.09 5.14
CA SER A 129 -7.73 2.64 5.34
C SER A 129 -7.70 3.88 6.24
N GLY A 130 -8.51 4.88 5.90
CA GLY A 130 -8.50 6.21 6.51
C GLY A 130 -7.49 7.19 5.90
N THR A 131 -6.70 6.78 4.88
CA THR A 131 -5.73 7.68 4.24
C THR A 131 -6.43 8.84 3.53
N PRO A 132 -6.13 10.11 3.89
CA PRO A 132 -6.66 11.27 3.20
C PRO A 132 -5.89 11.54 1.91
N VAL A 133 -6.63 11.67 0.81
CA VAL A 133 -6.13 12.08 -0.51
C VAL A 133 -6.34 13.58 -0.67
N VAL A 134 -5.33 14.27 -1.18
CA VAL A 134 -5.31 15.74 -1.34
C VAL A 134 -5.22 16.19 -2.80
N ASP A 135 -4.95 15.27 -3.73
CA ASP A 135 -4.93 15.55 -5.18
C ASP A 135 -5.02 14.25 -5.99
N ILE A 136 -5.64 14.34 -7.17
CA ILE A 136 -5.87 13.23 -8.10
C ILE A 136 -5.51 13.71 -9.49
N LYS A 137 -4.66 12.96 -10.21
CA LYS A 137 -4.28 13.29 -11.59
C LYS A 137 -4.27 12.04 -12.48
N PRO A 138 -4.70 12.14 -13.74
CA PRO A 138 -4.50 11.04 -14.68
C PRO A 138 -3.01 10.80 -14.92
N TYR A 139 -2.63 9.53 -15.02
CA TYR A 139 -1.28 9.14 -15.42
C TYR A 139 -1.11 9.27 -16.94
N LEU A 140 -0.04 9.91 -17.38
CA LEU A 140 0.30 10.12 -18.78
C LEU A 140 1.63 9.40 -19.11
N PRO A 141 1.58 8.18 -19.70
CA PRO A 141 2.78 7.39 -19.94
C PRO A 141 3.88 8.12 -20.72
N TRP A 142 3.53 8.93 -21.71
CA TRP A 142 4.49 9.67 -22.53
C TRP A 142 5.28 10.73 -21.74
N ALA A 143 4.68 11.28 -20.68
CA ALA A 143 5.29 12.32 -19.85
C ALA A 143 6.02 11.72 -18.64
N GLU A 144 5.51 10.61 -18.10
CA GLU A 144 5.87 10.14 -16.76
C GLU A 144 6.66 8.83 -16.75
N SER A 145 6.62 8.03 -17.83
CA SER A 145 7.42 6.81 -17.94
C SER A 145 8.87 7.16 -18.30
N GLN A 146 9.80 6.83 -17.41
CA GLN A 146 11.24 7.00 -17.62
C GLN A 146 11.98 5.66 -17.40
N PRO A 147 11.92 4.72 -18.36
CA PRO A 147 12.51 3.39 -18.19
C PRO A 147 14.03 3.39 -17.97
N GLN A 148 14.72 4.47 -18.35
CA GLN A 148 16.17 4.63 -18.21
C GLN A 148 16.58 5.34 -16.91
N ALA A 149 15.63 5.61 -16.01
CA ALA A 149 15.92 6.22 -14.72
C ALA A 149 16.86 5.33 -13.88
N ARG A 150 17.76 5.95 -13.13
CA ARG A 150 18.75 5.27 -12.28
C ARG A 150 18.39 5.43 -10.80
N ALA A 151 18.64 4.40 -10.00
CA ALA A 151 18.43 4.43 -8.55
C ALA A 151 19.76 4.14 -7.81
N GLY A 152 20.03 4.89 -6.73
CA GLY A 152 21.26 4.71 -5.92
C GLY A 152 21.20 3.51 -4.97
N PHE A 153 20.01 2.97 -4.71
CA PHE A 153 19.78 1.72 -3.98
C PHE A 153 18.40 1.19 -4.37
N ALA A 154 18.16 -0.10 -4.15
CA ALA A 154 16.88 -0.75 -4.46
C ALA A 154 16.41 -0.53 -5.93
N PRO A 155 17.26 -0.79 -6.94
CA PRO A 155 16.93 -0.54 -8.35
C PRO A 155 15.82 -1.47 -8.89
N GLU A 156 15.63 -2.62 -8.25
CA GLU A 156 14.68 -3.65 -8.68
C GLU A 156 13.55 -3.84 -7.67
N ALA A 157 12.46 -4.46 -8.12
CA ALA A 157 11.43 -4.98 -7.24
C ALA A 157 12.02 -6.06 -6.31
N PRO A 158 11.56 -6.17 -5.05
CA PRO A 158 12.00 -7.24 -4.16
C PRO A 158 11.60 -8.60 -4.74
N ALA A 159 12.49 -9.60 -4.62
CA ALA A 159 12.15 -10.98 -4.93
C ALA A 159 11.04 -11.46 -3.99
N LEU A 160 9.98 -12.01 -4.55
CA LEU A 160 8.88 -12.59 -3.78
C LEU A 160 9.28 -13.96 -3.27
N LYS A 161 8.91 -14.23 -2.02
CA LYS A 161 8.94 -15.56 -1.41
C LYS A 161 7.75 -16.37 -1.89
N ARG A 162 7.95 -17.67 -2.03
CA ARG A 162 6.85 -18.61 -2.28
C ARG A 162 5.93 -18.61 -1.05
N VAL A 163 4.62 -18.53 -1.29
CA VAL A 163 3.63 -18.67 -0.23
C VAL A 163 2.94 -20.02 -0.37
N VAL A 164 2.87 -20.78 0.71
CA VAL A 164 2.11 -22.03 0.80
C VAL A 164 1.03 -21.88 1.85
N PHE A 165 -0.11 -22.52 1.62
CA PHE A 165 -1.25 -22.47 2.54
C PHE A 165 -1.37 -23.80 3.29
N GLY A 166 -1.41 -23.74 4.61
CA GLY A 166 -1.71 -24.88 5.48
C GLY A 166 -3.14 -25.38 5.27
N VAL A 167 -3.46 -26.51 5.90
CA VAL A 167 -4.80 -27.12 5.80
C VAL A 167 -5.88 -26.17 6.33
N ALA A 168 -5.70 -25.64 7.55
CA ALA A 168 -6.66 -24.72 8.16
C ALA A 168 -6.86 -23.43 7.35
N ALA A 169 -5.80 -22.87 6.75
CA ALA A 169 -5.91 -21.70 5.88
C ALA A 169 -6.68 -22.01 4.59
N ARG A 170 -6.47 -23.17 3.97
CA ARG A 170 -7.22 -23.61 2.78
C ARG A 170 -8.69 -23.83 3.09
N GLU A 171 -9.00 -24.47 4.22
CA GLU A 171 -10.37 -24.66 4.68
C GLU A 171 -11.06 -23.30 4.91
N ALA A 172 -10.41 -22.38 5.62
CA ALA A 172 -10.93 -21.04 5.85
C ALA A 172 -11.20 -20.27 4.54
N LEU A 173 -10.30 -20.35 3.55
CA LEU A 173 -10.51 -19.76 2.23
C LEU A 173 -11.69 -20.40 1.49
N SER A 174 -11.87 -21.72 1.60
CA SER A 174 -12.93 -22.43 0.87
C SER A 174 -14.35 -22.03 1.29
N LEU A 175 -14.51 -21.51 2.52
CA LEU A 175 -15.78 -21.06 3.07
C LEU A 175 -16.17 -19.63 2.65
N ARG A 176 -15.27 -18.91 1.96
CA ARG A 176 -15.47 -17.51 1.59
C ARG A 176 -15.94 -17.35 0.15
N THR A 177 -16.84 -16.39 -0.08
CA THR A 177 -17.30 -16.02 -1.42
C THR A 177 -16.24 -15.27 -2.24
N ASP A 178 -15.33 -14.56 -1.57
CA ASP A 178 -14.24 -13.78 -2.19
C ASP A 178 -12.90 -14.54 -2.24
N SER A 179 -12.92 -15.86 -2.01
CA SER A 179 -11.76 -16.74 -1.81
C SER A 179 -10.62 -16.51 -2.80
N ALA A 180 -10.92 -16.49 -4.11
CA ALA A 180 -9.91 -16.29 -5.14
C ALA A 180 -9.18 -14.94 -5.02
N SER A 181 -9.93 -13.87 -4.72
CA SER A 181 -9.36 -12.53 -4.59
C SER A 181 -8.58 -12.35 -3.29
N LEU A 182 -9.04 -12.98 -2.19
CA LEU A 182 -8.32 -12.95 -0.91
C LEU A 182 -7.05 -13.80 -0.99
N HIS A 183 -7.10 -14.97 -1.62
CA HIS A 183 -5.92 -15.81 -1.86
C HIS A 183 -4.82 -15.04 -2.60
N ALA A 184 -5.18 -14.39 -3.72
CA ALA A 184 -4.22 -13.61 -4.51
C ALA A 184 -3.62 -12.44 -3.70
N LEU A 185 -4.44 -11.74 -2.90
CA LEU A 185 -3.96 -10.68 -2.02
C LEU A 185 -2.98 -11.21 -0.97
N ILE A 186 -3.33 -12.32 -0.30
CA ILE A 186 -2.47 -12.94 0.71
C ILE A 186 -1.14 -13.36 0.11
N GLU A 187 -1.15 -14.03 -1.04
CA GLU A 187 0.07 -14.46 -1.72
C GLU A 187 0.99 -13.29 -2.05
N GLN A 188 0.43 -12.20 -2.60
CA GLN A 188 1.20 -11.01 -2.97
C GLN A 188 1.71 -10.22 -1.77
N VAL A 189 0.95 -10.14 -0.69
CA VAL A 189 1.35 -9.41 0.53
C VAL A 189 2.35 -10.22 1.34
N ILE A 190 2.05 -11.49 1.64
CA ILE A 190 2.92 -12.36 2.43
C ILE A 190 4.20 -12.67 1.66
N GLY A 191 4.14 -12.86 0.33
CA GLY A 191 5.30 -13.09 -0.51
C GLY A 191 6.36 -11.98 -0.44
N GLN A 192 5.99 -10.76 -0.07
CA GLN A 192 6.95 -9.67 0.18
C GLN A 192 7.71 -9.77 1.51
N ASP A 193 7.40 -10.79 2.32
CA ASP A 193 7.93 -11.02 3.66
C ASP A 193 7.73 -9.81 4.59
N PRO A 194 6.50 -9.57 5.10
CA PRO A 194 6.20 -8.40 5.92
C PRO A 194 6.79 -8.49 7.33
N ARG A 195 7.49 -9.57 7.68
CA ARG A 195 8.10 -9.74 9.01
C ARG A 195 9.16 -8.66 9.27
N PRO A 196 9.32 -8.22 10.53
CA PRO A 196 10.45 -7.36 10.89
C PRO A 196 11.80 -8.07 10.64
N ALA A 197 12.75 -7.36 10.05
CA ALA A 197 14.07 -7.90 9.69
C ALA A 197 14.95 -8.37 10.88
N TYR A 198 14.55 -8.07 12.13
CA TYR A 198 15.36 -8.32 13.34
C TYR A 198 14.97 -9.59 14.10
N HIS A 199 14.02 -10.39 13.60
CA HIS A 199 13.62 -11.63 14.27
C HIS A 199 14.22 -12.86 13.57
N ALA A 200 15.11 -13.54 14.29
CA ALA A 200 15.76 -14.78 13.84
C ALA A 200 14.94 -16.05 14.15
N ASP A 201 13.83 -15.92 14.88
CA ASP A 201 12.97 -17.05 15.24
C ASP A 201 11.98 -17.37 14.09
N THR A 202 12.25 -18.48 13.42
CA THR A 202 11.45 -19.03 12.33
C THR A 202 10.16 -19.72 12.80
N ALA A 203 10.09 -20.15 14.07
CA ALA A 203 8.89 -20.77 14.64
C ALA A 203 7.81 -19.74 15.00
N ARG A 204 8.18 -18.45 15.12
CA ARG A 204 7.25 -17.38 15.45
C ARG A 204 6.16 -17.21 14.38
N ILE A 205 4.92 -17.22 14.84
CA ILE A 205 3.75 -16.87 14.03
C ILE A 205 3.55 -15.36 14.07
N TYR A 206 3.42 -14.76 12.89
CA TYR A 206 3.09 -13.36 12.67
C TYR A 206 1.65 -13.26 12.15
N GLY A 207 1.01 -12.12 12.36
CA GLY A 207 -0.33 -11.83 11.84
C GLY A 207 -0.32 -10.58 10.96
N VAL A 208 -0.90 -10.66 9.77
CA VAL A 208 -1.18 -9.50 8.90
C VAL A 208 -2.68 -9.40 8.73
N ARG A 209 -3.24 -8.23 8.99
CA ARG A 209 -4.67 -7.99 8.78
C ARG A 209 -4.92 -7.57 7.35
N LEU A 210 -5.82 -8.28 6.68
CA LEU A 210 -6.27 -8.00 5.32
C LEU A 210 -7.79 -8.08 5.31
N ARG A 211 -8.46 -7.02 4.88
CA ARG A 211 -9.94 -6.92 4.94
C ARG A 211 -10.48 -7.21 6.34
N ASP A 212 -11.32 -8.23 6.44
CA ASP A 212 -12.00 -8.74 7.62
C ASP A 212 -11.31 -9.99 8.20
N VAL A 213 -10.03 -10.23 7.88
CA VAL A 213 -9.28 -11.39 8.41
C VAL A 213 -7.90 -11.01 8.97
N ASP A 214 -7.44 -11.78 9.94
CA ASP A 214 -6.07 -11.80 10.45
C ASP A 214 -5.38 -13.06 9.91
N VAL A 215 -4.41 -12.86 9.01
CA VAL A 215 -3.69 -13.90 8.30
C VAL A 215 -2.46 -14.28 9.10
N LYS A 216 -2.49 -15.47 9.69
CA LYS A 216 -1.40 -16.02 10.49
C LYS A 216 -0.40 -16.72 9.57
N PHE A 217 0.87 -16.35 9.67
CA PHE A 217 1.92 -16.93 8.83
C PHE A 217 3.27 -17.03 9.55
N ARG A 218 4.16 -17.87 9.04
CA ARG A 218 5.53 -18.07 9.53
C ARG A 218 6.50 -18.39 8.39
N GLY A 219 7.80 -18.36 8.68
CA GLY A 219 8.80 -18.90 7.74
C GLY A 219 8.97 -20.40 7.92
N LEU A 220 9.31 -21.12 6.85
CA LEU A 220 9.68 -22.53 6.96
C LEU A 220 11.18 -22.64 7.28
N GLU A 221 11.53 -23.39 8.34
CA GLU A 221 12.95 -23.55 8.74
C GLU A 221 13.79 -24.23 7.64
N ALA A 222 13.18 -25.20 6.95
CA ALA A 222 13.84 -25.95 5.89
C ALA A 222 14.04 -25.13 4.60
N ASP A 223 13.35 -24.00 4.44
CA ASP A 223 13.42 -23.18 3.24
C ASP A 223 13.16 -21.69 3.54
N ALA A 224 14.24 -20.91 3.59
CA ALA A 224 14.19 -19.47 3.82
C ALA A 224 13.45 -18.67 2.74
N THR A 225 13.16 -19.28 1.58
CA THR A 225 12.44 -18.67 0.45
C THR A 225 10.94 -18.96 0.46
N THR A 226 10.46 -19.77 1.42
CA THR A 226 9.03 -20.11 1.55
C THR A 226 8.45 -19.60 2.86
N LEU A 227 7.24 -19.05 2.77
CA LEU A 227 6.38 -18.66 3.88
C LEU A 227 5.12 -19.52 3.89
N GLU A 228 4.71 -19.95 5.07
CA GLU A 228 3.49 -20.73 5.28
C GLU A 228 2.41 -19.87 5.94
N VAL A 229 1.25 -19.77 5.30
CA VAL A 229 0.01 -19.26 5.91
C VAL A 229 -0.61 -20.40 6.71
N VAL A 230 -0.54 -20.31 8.03
CA VAL A 230 -0.95 -21.38 8.95
C VAL A 230 -2.45 -21.32 9.26
N ALA A 231 -3.03 -20.12 9.34
CA ALA A 231 -4.45 -19.91 9.62
C ALA A 231 -4.93 -18.58 9.04
N ILE A 232 -6.23 -18.49 8.76
CA ILE A 232 -6.91 -17.24 8.39
C ILE A 232 -8.09 -17.12 9.33
N GLU A 233 -8.02 -16.15 10.23
CA GLU A 233 -8.96 -15.99 11.33
C GLU A 233 -9.83 -14.74 11.08
N PRO A 234 -11.12 -14.74 11.47
CA PRO A 234 -11.94 -13.53 11.38
C PRO A 234 -11.35 -12.39 12.20
N TYR A 235 -11.28 -11.20 11.60
CA TYR A 235 -10.92 -9.95 12.25
C TYR A 235 -12.08 -8.97 12.13
N ARG A 236 -12.58 -8.49 13.27
CA ARG A 236 -13.53 -7.38 13.31
C ARG A 236 -12.76 -6.12 13.73
N PRO A 237 -12.68 -5.09 12.87
CA PRO A 237 -12.05 -3.83 13.23
C PRO A 237 -12.79 -3.09 14.34
#